data_AF-A0A1V3III4-F1
#
_entry.id   AF-A0A1V3III4-F1
#
_cell.length_a   1.000
_cell.length_b   1.000
_cell.length_c   1.000
_cell.angle_alpha   90.00
_cell.angle_beta   90.00
_cell.angle_gamma   90.00
#
_symmetry.space_group_name_H-M   'P 1'
#
loop_
_entity.id
_entity.type
_entity.pdbx_description
1 polymer ?
#
loop_
_entity_poly.entity_id
_entity_poly.type
_entity_poly.pdbx_seq_one_letter_code
_entity_poly.pdbx_strand_id
1 'polypeptide(L)'
;MNIVQTKEEAVEDFKNDCIKTCNEIQEVVNAWIKRNKKDKSSLLYKSNINVADFKCWSVSYSLDQDGSEVFIIYCDEGDDNTLSYEISLMAIRQLGVECACIMNW
;
A
#
# COMPACT_ATOMS: atom_id res chain seq x y z
N MET A 1 4.14 34.97 18.91
CA MET A 1 4.05 33.79 18.04
C MET A 1 3.11 32.81 18.73
N ASN A 2 1.94 32.56 18.14
CA ASN A 2 0.85 31.84 18.79
C ASN A 2 1.02 30.32 18.63
N ILE A 3 1.05 29.59 19.75
CA ILE A 3 1.20 28.14 19.83
C ILE A 3 0.13 27.38 19.02
N VAL A 4 -1.04 27.99 18.81
CA VAL A 4 -2.14 27.41 18.02
C VAL A 4 -1.77 27.32 16.53
N GLN A 5 -1.17 28.37 15.98
CA GLN A 5 -0.79 28.44 14.57
C GLN A 5 0.30 27.41 14.24
N THR A 6 1.24 27.19 15.16
CA THR A 6 2.32 26.19 15.02
C THR A 6 1.80 24.74 15.09
N LYS A 7 0.66 24.51 15.76
CA LYS A 7 0.02 23.18 15.82
C LYS A 7 -0.77 22.86 14.55
N GLU A 8 -1.42 23.86 13.97
CA GLU A 8 -2.16 23.69 12.71
C GLU A 8 -1.20 23.38 11.54
N GLU A 9 -0.10 24.11 11.44
CA GLU A 9 0.96 23.87 10.45
C GLU A 9 1.56 22.46 10.58
N ALA A 10 1.89 22.01 11.79
CA ALA A 10 2.44 20.67 12.02
C ALA A 10 1.45 19.54 11.67
N VAL A 11 0.14 19.75 11.86
CA VAL A 11 -0.89 18.77 11.47
C VAL A 11 -1.04 18.70 9.95
N GLU A 12 -0.91 19.83 9.27
CA GLU A 12 -0.98 19.89 7.80
C GLU A 12 0.25 19.22 7.16
N ASP A 13 1.45 19.50 7.67
CA ASP A 13 2.70 18.86 7.22
C ASP A 13 2.63 17.33 7.37
N PHE A 14 2.18 16.85 8.53
CA PHE A 14 1.99 15.42 8.77
C PHE A 14 1.01 14.78 7.76
N LYS A 15 -0.14 15.42 7.52
CA LYS A 15 -1.12 14.91 6.53
C LYS A 15 -0.52 14.85 5.13
N ASN A 16 0.23 15.87 4.73
CA ASN A 16 0.89 15.92 3.42
C ASN A 16 1.92 14.81 3.26
N ASP A 17 2.73 14.55 4.31
CA ASP A 17 3.70 13.46 4.33
C ASP A 17 3.03 12.08 4.26
N CYS A 18 1.92 11.87 4.97
CA CYS A 18 1.12 10.64 4.86
C CYS A 18 0.57 10.44 3.45
N ILE A 19 -0.04 11.48 2.85
CA ILE A 19 -0.59 11.41 1.49
C ILE A 19 0.51 11.08 0.48
N LYS A 20 1.67 11.74 0.61
CA LYS A 20 2.83 11.49 -0.25
C LYS A 20 3.29 10.04 -0.13
N THR A 21 3.42 9.53 1.08
CA THR A 21 3.83 8.14 1.34
C THR A 21 2.81 7.15 0.77
N CYS A 22 1.51 7.38 0.94
CA CYS A 22 0.46 6.57 0.33
C CYS A 22 0.59 6.50 -1.20
N ASN A 23 0.82 7.65 -1.85
CA ASN A 23 0.99 7.72 -3.31
C ASN A 23 2.24 6.96 -3.76
N GLU A 24 3.37 7.12 -3.06
CA GLU A 24 4.62 6.40 -3.35
C GLU A 24 4.45 4.88 -3.23
N ILE A 25 3.78 4.40 -2.18
CA ILE A 25 3.45 2.98 -2.00
C ILE A 25 2.59 2.49 -3.19
N GLN A 26 1.54 3.24 -3.54
CA GLN A 26 0.65 2.87 -4.64
C GLN A 26 1.40 2.75 -5.97
N GLU A 27 2.32 3.68 -6.26
CA GLU A 27 3.14 3.66 -7.47
C GLU A 27 4.09 2.46 -7.50
N VAL A 28 4.79 2.20 -6.39
CA VAL A 28 5.73 1.08 -6.27
C VAL A 28 5.02 -0.27 -6.44
N VAL A 29 3.89 -0.45 -5.77
CA VAL A 29 3.11 -1.69 -5.86
C VAL A 29 2.58 -1.91 -7.27
N ASN A 30 1.99 -0.90 -7.89
CA ASN A 30 1.49 -1.03 -9.26
C ASN A 30 2.62 -1.25 -10.28
N ALA A 31 3.80 -0.67 -10.07
CA ALA A 31 4.97 -0.93 -10.89
C ALA A 31 5.45 -2.39 -10.75
N TRP A 32 5.46 -2.93 -9.52
CA TRP A 32 5.77 -4.34 -9.28
C TRP A 32 4.76 -5.28 -9.94
N ILE A 33 3.45 -5.01 -9.80
CA ILE A 33 2.39 -5.77 -10.45
C ILE A 33 2.61 -5.77 -11.97
N LYS A 34 2.80 -4.59 -12.57
CA LYS A 34 3.01 -4.44 -14.02
C LYS A 34 4.22 -5.22 -14.52
N ARG A 35 5.29 -5.33 -13.72
CA ARG A 35 6.45 -6.19 -14.05
C ARG A 35 6.09 -7.67 -14.00
N ASN A 36 5.42 -8.11 -12.94
CA ASN A 36 5.04 -9.51 -12.75
C ASN A 36 4.00 -10.01 -13.76
N LYS A 37 3.11 -9.15 -14.27
CA LYS A 37 2.21 -9.50 -15.38
C LYS A 37 2.94 -9.96 -16.65
N LYS A 38 4.22 -9.59 -16.83
CA LYS A 38 5.03 -10.04 -17.98
C LYS A 38 5.62 -11.44 -17.79
N ASP A 39 5.64 -11.94 -16.56
CA ASP A 39 6.16 -13.25 -16.21
C ASP A 39 5.01 -14.21 -15.85
N LYS A 40 4.73 -15.16 -16.75
CA LYS A 40 3.67 -16.16 -16.57
C LYS A 40 3.95 -17.15 -15.43
N SER A 41 5.18 -17.18 -14.91
CA SER A 41 5.55 -18.01 -13.76
C SER A 41 5.36 -17.31 -12.41
N SER A 42 5.07 -16.01 -12.43
CA SER A 42 4.87 -15.19 -11.24
C SER A 42 3.67 -15.64 -10.40
N LEU A 43 3.65 -15.20 -9.13
CA LEU A 43 2.57 -15.50 -8.20
C LEU A 43 1.21 -15.01 -8.71
N LEU A 44 1.17 -13.90 -9.46
CA LEU A 44 -0.07 -13.36 -10.05
C LEU A 44 -0.83 -14.41 -10.86
N TYR A 45 -0.13 -15.20 -11.69
CA TYR A 45 -0.76 -16.24 -12.52
C TYR A 45 -1.12 -17.52 -11.78
N LYS A 46 -0.68 -17.65 -10.52
CA LYS A 46 -1.04 -18.76 -9.62
C LYS A 46 -2.16 -18.38 -8.65
N SER A 47 -2.47 -17.08 -8.57
CA SER A 47 -3.44 -16.53 -7.61
C SER A 47 -4.85 -16.51 -8.20
N ASN A 48 -5.86 -16.53 -7.33
CA ASN A 48 -7.26 -16.45 -7.72
C ASN A 48 -7.70 -15.00 -7.98
N ILE A 49 -7.19 -14.41 -9.07
CA ILE A 49 -7.46 -13.02 -9.49
C ILE A 49 -7.63 -12.91 -11.01
N ASN A 50 -8.24 -11.82 -11.49
CA ASN A 50 -8.13 -11.43 -12.90
C ASN A 50 -6.80 -10.71 -13.16
N VAL A 51 -5.78 -11.45 -13.57
CA VAL A 51 -4.42 -10.91 -13.83
C VAL A 51 -4.40 -9.78 -14.85
N ALA A 52 -5.29 -9.79 -15.85
CA ALA A 52 -5.28 -8.77 -16.91
C ALA A 52 -5.53 -7.38 -16.31
N ASP A 53 -6.50 -7.27 -15.42
CA ASP A 53 -6.96 -6.00 -14.87
C ASP A 53 -6.38 -5.68 -13.49
N PHE A 54 -5.85 -6.69 -12.77
CA PHE A 54 -5.37 -6.56 -11.39
C PHE A 54 -4.42 -5.37 -11.17
N LYS A 55 -4.77 -4.52 -10.21
CA LYS A 55 -3.99 -3.37 -9.73
C LYS A 55 -4.32 -3.07 -8.26
N CYS A 56 -3.58 -2.15 -7.67
CA CYS A 56 -3.93 -1.57 -6.38
C CYS A 56 -4.45 -0.14 -6.56
N TRP A 57 -5.65 0.10 -6.04
CA TRP A 57 -6.44 1.29 -6.35
C TRP A 57 -6.27 2.39 -5.30
N SER A 58 -5.90 2.06 -4.07
CA SER A 58 -5.56 3.06 -3.04
C SER A 58 -4.60 2.52 -1.98
N VAL A 59 -4.03 3.44 -1.22
CA VAL A 59 -3.32 3.18 0.03
C VAL A 59 -3.86 4.13 1.09
N SER A 60 -4.14 3.62 2.28
CA SER A 60 -4.59 4.42 3.43
C SER A 60 -3.60 4.33 4.58
N TYR A 61 -3.48 5.38 5.36
CA TYR A 61 -2.74 5.36 6.62
C TYR A 61 -3.67 4.94 7.76
N SER A 62 -3.18 4.10 8.67
CA SER A 62 -3.86 3.71 9.89
C SER A 62 -2.87 3.64 11.05
N LEU A 63 -3.39 3.81 12.27
CA LEU A 63 -2.69 3.47 13.50
C LEU A 63 -3.22 2.13 14.00
N ASP A 64 -2.31 1.21 14.33
CA ASP A 64 -2.67 -0.04 14.99
C ASP A 64 -2.95 0.20 16.50
N GLN A 65 -3.44 -0.82 17.20
CA GLN A 65 -3.87 -0.73 18.61
C GLN A 65 -2.75 -0.34 19.58
N ASP A 66 -1.50 -0.63 19.23
CA ASP A 66 -0.29 -0.25 19.98
C ASP A 66 0.25 1.14 19.60
N GLY A 67 -0.41 1.82 18.66
CA GLY A 67 0.00 3.12 18.13
C GLY A 67 1.05 3.03 17.02
N SER A 68 1.38 1.84 16.54
CA SER A 68 2.26 1.67 15.37
C SER A 68 1.58 2.15 14.09
N GLU A 69 2.36 2.80 13.23
CA GLU A 69 1.90 3.28 11.93
C GLU A 69 1.88 2.14 10.91
N VAL A 70 0.78 2.00 10.18
CA VAL A 70 0.65 1.01 9.12
C VAL A 70 -0.06 1.59 7.90
N PHE A 71 0.47 1.28 6.72
CA PHE A 71 -0.14 1.66 5.44
C PHE A 71 -0.93 0.48 4.86
N ILE A 72 -2.23 0.67 4.66
CA ILE A 72 -3.14 -0.34 4.13
C ILE A 72 -3.27 -0.18 2.62
N ILE A 73 -2.71 -1.12 1.87
CA ILE A 73 -2.78 -1.21 0.42
C ILE A 73 -4.06 -1.96 0.05
N TYR A 74 -4.90 -1.35 -0.77
CA TYR A 74 -6.09 -2.00 -1.28
C TYR A 74 -5.95 -2.35 -2.75
N CYS A 75 -6.13 -3.63 -3.06
CA CYS A 75 -6.05 -4.16 -4.41
C CYS A 75 -7.39 -4.71 -4.90
N ASP A 76 -7.46 -4.96 -6.21
CA ASP A 76 -8.64 -5.53 -6.87
C ASP A 76 -9.03 -6.89 -6.27
N GLU A 77 -10.22 -7.32 -6.66
CA GLU A 77 -10.85 -8.54 -6.17
C GLU A 77 -9.99 -9.80 -6.35
N GLY A 78 -9.93 -10.58 -5.28
CA GLY A 78 -9.12 -11.79 -5.19
C GLY A 78 -9.28 -12.49 -3.86
N ASP A 79 -9.05 -13.81 -3.87
CA ASP A 79 -8.99 -14.63 -2.66
C ASP A 79 -7.67 -15.40 -2.63
N ASP A 80 -6.59 -14.70 -2.28
CA ASP A 80 -5.24 -15.25 -2.16
C ASP A 80 -4.41 -14.50 -1.12
N ASN A 81 -4.44 -15.00 0.12
CA ASN A 81 -3.65 -14.46 1.23
C ASN A 81 -2.13 -14.48 0.94
N THR A 82 -1.66 -15.39 0.10
CA THR A 82 -0.24 -15.46 -0.29
C THR A 82 0.14 -14.27 -1.15
N LEU A 83 -0.72 -13.90 -2.10
CA LEU A 83 -0.51 -12.73 -2.94
C LEU A 83 -0.56 -11.43 -2.12
N SER A 84 -1.55 -11.28 -1.24
CA SER A 84 -1.62 -10.13 -0.32
C SER A 84 -0.34 -10.02 0.51
N TYR A 85 0.12 -11.12 1.10
CA TYR A 85 1.34 -11.15 1.89
C TYR A 85 2.59 -10.79 1.08
N GLU A 86 2.73 -11.31 -0.13
CA GLU A 86 3.86 -10.98 -1.01
C GLU A 86 3.87 -9.50 -1.42
N ILE A 87 2.70 -8.92 -1.70
CA ILE A 87 2.56 -7.49 -2.01
C ILE A 87 3.01 -6.64 -0.80
N SER A 88 2.53 -6.96 0.39
CA SER A 88 2.95 -6.34 1.66
C SER A 88 4.46 -6.40 1.85
N LEU A 89 5.03 -7.61 1.80
CA LEU A 89 6.46 -7.82 2.01
C LEU A 89 7.31 -7.05 1.01
N MET A 90 6.90 -7.03 -0.25
CA MET A 90 7.60 -6.31 -1.30
C MET A 90 7.60 -4.81 -1.04
N ALA A 91 6.46 -4.23 -0.67
CA ALA A 91 6.35 -2.81 -0.33
C ALA A 91 7.22 -2.46 0.89
N ILE A 92 7.13 -3.25 1.97
CA ILE A 92 7.95 -3.08 3.19
C ILE A 92 9.44 -3.09 2.85
N ARG A 93 9.90 -4.09 2.07
CA ARG A 93 11.32 -4.21 1.69
C ARG A 93 11.82 -3.05 0.84
N GLN A 94 10.97 -2.49 -0.01
CA GLN A 94 11.36 -1.45 -0.95
C GLN A 94 11.33 -0.05 -0.33
N LEU A 95 10.38 0.21 0.58
CA LEU A 95 10.10 1.54 1.11
C LEU A 95 10.47 1.70 2.60
N GLY A 96 10.65 0.60 3.33
CA GLY A 96 11.01 0.64 4.75
C GLY A 96 9.88 1.11 5.67
N VAL A 97 8.63 1.05 5.20
CA VAL A 97 7.42 1.40 5.97
C VAL A 97 6.52 0.18 6.10
N GLU A 98 5.85 0.05 7.25
CA GLU A 98 4.97 -1.10 7.51
C GLU A 98 3.73 -1.05 6.60
N CYS A 99 3.47 -2.15 5.90
CA CYS A 99 2.39 -2.23 4.92
C CYS A 99 1.56 -3.51 5.08
N ALA A 100 0.24 -3.37 5.10
CA ALA A 100 -0.69 -4.50 4.98
C ALA A 100 -1.45 -4.41 3.66
N CYS A 101 -1.69 -5.54 2.99
CA CYS A 101 -2.44 -5.59 1.74
C CYS A 101 -3.77 -6.31 1.96
N ILE A 102 -4.85 -5.68 1.51
CA ILE A 102 -6.20 -6.21 1.50
C ILE A 102 -6.66 -6.32 0.05
N MET A 103 -7.14 -7.50 -0.32
CA MET A 103 -7.90 -7.69 -1.55
C MET A 103 -9.37 -7.57 -1.22
N ASN A 104 -10.04 -6.60 -1.83
CA ASN A 104 -11.46 -6.37 -1.56
C ASN A 104 -12.29 -7.47 -2.23
N TRP A 105 -13.20 -8.09 -1.48
CA TRP A 105 -14.15 -9.08 -1.99
C TRP A 105 -15.31 -8.42 -2.73
#